data_AF-A0A1N7HEH8-F1
#
_entry.id   AF-A0A1N7HEH8-F1
#
_cell.length_a   1.000
_cell.length_b   1.000
_cell.length_c   1.000
_cell.angle_alpha   90.00
_cell.angle_beta   90.00
_cell.angle_gamma   90.00
#
_symmetry.space_group_name_H-M   'P 1'
#
loop_
_entity.id
_entity.type
_entity.pdbx_description
1 polymer ?
#
loop_
_entity_poly.entity_id
_entity_poly.type
_entity_poly.pdbx_seq_one_letter_code
_entity_poly.pdbx_strand_id
1 'polypeptide(L)'
;MAYSGVQVPQGDQGPRSGTTSATPTGYTHNGPGAGLAAANAVVRMSLAPDSEWAQVGAVLLAPGPGRDAWQINRSQMSITTAVPTGKAPTLLGYTVDHYTTARADLRLVTREYDGSMDTTTAAMVWSPPGRWLLLLADPADRTPTKAAITSPPAGLIPFAHTT
;
A
#
# COMPACT_ATOMS: atom_id res chain seq x y z
N MET A 1 7.48 7.25 -9.64
CA MET A 1 6.41 8.27 -9.77
C MET A 1 5.94 8.67 -8.38
N ALA A 2 5.57 9.93 -8.14
CA ALA A 2 5.16 10.41 -6.82
C ALA A 2 3.64 10.45 -6.62
N TYR A 3 3.17 10.13 -5.41
CA TYR A 3 1.82 10.38 -4.92
C TYR A 3 1.91 11.10 -3.56
N SER A 4 1.29 12.27 -3.42
CA SER A 4 1.35 13.10 -2.20
C SER A 4 2.77 13.27 -1.64
N GLY A 5 3.77 13.44 -2.52
CA GLY A 5 5.18 13.61 -2.14
C GLY A 5 5.98 12.32 -1.93
N VAL A 6 5.33 11.14 -1.93
CA VAL A 6 5.99 9.83 -1.74
C VAL A 6 6.16 9.10 -3.07
N GLN A 7 7.36 8.57 -3.32
CA GLN A 7 7.58 7.73 -4.49
C GLN A 7 6.87 6.39 -4.32
N VAL A 8 5.99 6.07 -5.26
CA VAL A 8 5.27 4.80 -5.34
C VAL A 8 5.87 3.94 -6.45
N PRO A 9 6.03 2.62 -6.21
CA PRO A 9 6.69 1.73 -7.14
C PRO A 9 5.81 1.40 -8.34
N GLN A 10 6.48 1.13 -9.46
CA GLN A 10 5.92 0.67 -10.73
C GLN A 10 6.83 -0.42 -11.29
N GLY A 11 6.31 -1.25 -12.19
CA GLY A 11 7.10 -2.22 -12.93
C GLY A 11 6.27 -2.97 -13.96
N ASP A 12 6.85 -4.01 -14.54
CA ASP A 12 6.24 -4.78 -15.63
C ASP A 12 4.87 -5.39 -15.26
N GLN A 13 4.65 -5.63 -13.96
CA GLN A 13 3.40 -6.18 -13.44
C GLN A 13 2.36 -5.12 -13.05
N GLY A 14 2.60 -3.85 -13.38
CA GLY A 14 1.68 -2.72 -13.24
C GLY A 14 2.21 -1.58 -12.34
N PRO A 15 1.37 -0.56 -12.08
CA PRO A 15 0.05 -0.36 -12.66
C PRO A 15 0.09 -0.03 -14.16
N ARG A 16 -0.93 -0.48 -14.92
CA ARG A 16 -1.05 -0.21 -16.37
C ARG A 16 -1.91 1.02 -16.68
N SER A 17 -2.62 1.55 -15.70
CA SER A 17 -3.52 2.69 -15.87
C SER A 17 -3.58 3.53 -14.60
N GLY A 18 -3.79 4.84 -14.76
CA GLY A 18 -3.96 5.76 -13.63
C GLY A 18 -2.73 5.83 -12.72
N THR A 19 -1.52 5.75 -13.29
CA THR A 19 -0.27 5.65 -12.52
C THR A 19 -0.02 6.81 -11.55
N THR A 20 -0.56 7.99 -11.86
CA THR A 20 -0.53 9.21 -11.04
C THR A 20 -1.85 9.48 -10.32
N SER A 21 -2.88 8.66 -10.51
CA SER A 21 -4.20 8.89 -9.93
C SER A 21 -4.28 8.38 -8.48
N ALA A 22 -5.36 8.77 -7.79
CA ALA A 22 -5.73 8.22 -6.49
C ALA A 22 -5.96 6.70 -6.51
N THR A 23 -6.24 6.10 -7.66
CA THR A 23 -6.62 4.69 -7.76
C THR A 23 -5.99 4.03 -8.99
N PRO A 24 -4.68 3.75 -8.96
CA PRO A 24 -4.00 3.04 -10.04
C PRO A 24 -4.54 1.61 -10.17
N THR A 25 -4.69 1.13 -11.40
CA THR A 25 -5.25 -0.19 -11.70
C THR A 25 -4.44 -0.93 -12.77
N GLY A 26 -4.87 -2.15 -13.10
CA GLY A 26 -4.25 -2.96 -14.15
C GLY A 26 -3.00 -3.71 -13.70
N TYR A 27 -2.92 -4.07 -12.41
CA TYR A 27 -1.88 -4.98 -11.91
C TYR A 27 -2.11 -6.40 -12.44
N THR A 28 -1.03 -7.11 -12.76
CA THR A 28 -1.12 -8.52 -13.16
C THR A 28 -1.63 -9.38 -12.00
N HIS A 29 -2.42 -10.40 -12.34
CA HIS A 29 -2.92 -11.40 -11.38
C HIS A 29 -1.83 -12.42 -11.00
N ASN A 30 -0.75 -11.93 -10.37
CA ASN A 30 0.36 -12.74 -9.86
C ASN A 30 0.95 -12.11 -8.57
N GLY A 31 1.88 -12.81 -7.93
CA GLY A 31 2.55 -12.33 -6.71
C GLY A 31 3.22 -10.95 -6.84
N PRO A 32 4.05 -10.71 -7.88
CA PRO A 32 4.68 -9.40 -8.02
C PRO A 32 3.70 -8.26 -8.32
N GLY A 33 2.62 -8.53 -9.07
CA GLY A 33 1.51 -7.60 -9.26
C GLY A 33 0.80 -7.27 -7.95
N ALA A 34 0.63 -8.25 -7.06
CA ALA A 34 0.09 -8.03 -5.71
C ALA A 34 1.01 -7.14 -4.86
N GLY A 35 2.34 -7.32 -4.95
CA GLY A 35 3.33 -6.49 -4.25
C GLY A 35 3.28 -5.02 -4.67
N LEU A 36 3.22 -4.76 -5.99
CA LEU A 36 3.08 -3.40 -6.51
C LEU A 36 1.72 -2.79 -6.13
N ALA A 37 0.65 -3.57 -6.16
CA ALA A 37 -0.68 -3.13 -5.73
C ALA A 37 -0.73 -2.80 -4.22
N ALA A 38 -0.11 -3.62 -3.38
CA ALA A 38 -0.03 -3.41 -1.93
C ALA A 38 0.66 -2.09 -1.58
N ALA A 39 1.84 -1.84 -2.16
CA ALA A 39 2.56 -0.59 -1.96
C ALA A 39 1.74 0.63 -2.36
N ASN A 40 1.10 0.58 -3.53
CA ASN A 40 0.26 1.68 -4.00
C ASN A 40 -0.98 1.88 -3.11
N ALA A 41 -1.62 0.80 -2.65
CA ALA A 41 -2.81 0.85 -1.80
C ALA A 41 -2.48 1.40 -0.41
N VAL A 42 -1.42 0.93 0.25
CA VAL A 42 -1.01 1.41 1.58
C VAL A 42 -0.65 2.89 1.54
N VAL A 43 0.17 3.33 0.58
CA VAL A 43 0.55 4.75 0.46
C VAL A 43 -0.67 5.64 0.25
N ARG A 44 -1.58 5.25 -0.65
CA ARG A 44 -2.78 6.05 -0.95
C ARG A 44 -3.78 6.04 0.20
N MET A 45 -3.95 4.91 0.89
CA MET A 45 -4.77 4.82 2.09
C MET A 45 -4.27 5.78 3.19
N SER A 46 -2.95 5.93 3.33
CA SER A 46 -2.34 6.80 4.34
C SER A 46 -2.35 8.28 3.96
N LEU A 47 -2.17 8.62 2.68
CA LEU A 47 -1.83 9.99 2.25
C LEU A 47 -2.87 10.64 1.33
N ALA A 48 -3.96 9.96 1.00
CA ALA A 48 -4.96 10.54 0.10
C ALA A 48 -5.49 11.85 0.67
N PRO A 49 -5.55 12.93 -0.12
CA PRO A 49 -6.13 14.19 0.31
C PRO A 49 -7.66 14.09 0.49
N ASP A 50 -8.24 15.14 1.05
CA ASP A 50 -9.67 15.22 1.37
C ASP A 50 -10.59 14.96 0.16
N SER A 51 -10.13 15.32 -1.04
CA SER A 51 -10.86 15.10 -2.30
C SER A 51 -10.79 13.66 -2.82
N GLU A 52 -9.89 12.81 -2.33
CA GLU A 52 -9.57 11.51 -2.95
C GLU A 52 -9.79 10.31 -2.03
N TRP A 53 -9.73 10.48 -0.70
CA TRP A 53 -9.72 9.34 0.23
C TRP A 53 -10.97 8.45 0.08
N ALA A 54 -12.14 9.02 -0.21
CA ALA A 54 -13.37 8.25 -0.39
C ALA A 54 -13.25 7.30 -1.60
N GLN A 55 -12.65 7.78 -2.71
CA GLN A 55 -12.39 6.99 -3.91
C GLN A 55 -11.34 5.91 -3.63
N VAL A 56 -10.28 6.23 -2.89
CA VAL A 56 -9.26 5.26 -2.45
C VAL A 56 -9.90 4.11 -1.68
N GLY A 57 -10.73 4.42 -0.69
CA GLY A 57 -11.44 3.41 0.10
C GLY A 57 -12.36 2.54 -0.75
N ALA A 58 -13.07 3.15 -1.69
CA ALA A 58 -14.01 2.44 -2.55
C ALA A 58 -13.31 1.45 -3.50
N VAL A 59 -12.13 1.82 -4.01
CA VAL A 59 -11.51 1.15 -5.16
C VAL A 59 -10.31 0.28 -4.78
N LEU A 60 -9.55 0.65 -3.74
CA LEU A 60 -8.32 -0.05 -3.36
C LEU A 60 -8.50 -0.94 -2.13
N LEU A 61 -9.56 -0.76 -1.34
CA LEU A 61 -9.80 -1.55 -0.14
C LEU A 61 -10.90 -2.59 -0.36
N ALA A 62 -10.63 -3.81 0.11
CA ALA A 62 -11.60 -4.89 0.09
C ALA A 62 -12.79 -4.53 1.02
N PRO A 63 -14.03 -4.86 0.64
CA PRO A 63 -15.18 -4.73 1.54
C PRO A 63 -14.97 -5.53 2.83
N GLY A 64 -15.38 -4.96 3.96
CA GLY A 64 -15.34 -5.64 5.27
C GLY A 64 -15.19 -4.67 6.44
N PRO A 65 -15.27 -5.17 7.69
CA PRO A 65 -15.26 -4.34 8.90
C PRO A 65 -14.04 -3.41 9.01
N GLY A 66 -12.87 -3.86 8.57
CA GLY A 66 -11.66 -3.05 8.56
C GLY A 66 -11.75 -1.83 7.64
N ARG A 67 -12.37 -1.98 6.45
CA ARG A 67 -12.61 -0.87 5.53
C ARG A 67 -13.62 0.12 6.12
N ASP A 68 -14.70 -0.37 6.69
CA ASP A 68 -15.75 0.49 7.27
C ASP A 68 -15.20 1.30 8.44
N ALA A 69 -14.44 0.67 9.34
CA ALA A 69 -13.74 1.35 10.41
C ALA A 69 -12.71 2.37 9.91
N TRP A 70 -11.95 2.03 8.86
CA TRP A 70 -11.04 2.97 8.23
C TRP A 70 -11.76 4.19 7.66
N GLN A 71 -12.91 4.01 6.99
CA GLN A 71 -13.69 5.14 6.44
C GLN A 71 -14.20 6.08 7.53
N ILE A 72 -14.67 5.53 8.66
CA ILE A 72 -15.12 6.30 9.84
C ILE A 72 -13.95 7.09 10.45
N ASN A 73 -12.78 6.47 10.58
CA ASN A 73 -11.61 7.14 11.14
C ASN A 73 -11.04 8.19 10.17
N ARG A 74 -11.00 7.86 8.88
CA ARG A 74 -10.46 8.75 7.84
C ARG A 74 -11.32 9.98 7.62
N SER A 75 -12.64 9.90 7.79
CA SER A 75 -13.55 11.07 7.65
C SER A 75 -13.34 12.13 8.73
N GLN A 76 -12.68 11.79 9.85
CA GLN A 76 -12.35 12.70 10.94
C GLN A 76 -10.99 13.40 10.74
N MET A 77 -10.27 13.09 9.65
CA MET A 77 -8.96 13.63 9.34
C MET A 77 -9.03 14.56 8.13
N SER A 78 -8.29 15.67 8.17
CA SER A 78 -8.10 16.55 7.01
C SER A 78 -6.65 16.51 6.54
N ILE A 79 -6.46 16.19 5.27
CA ILE A 79 -5.17 16.20 4.57
C ILE A 79 -5.31 17.08 3.33
N THR A 80 -4.67 18.25 3.40
CA THR A 80 -4.72 19.27 2.34
C THR A 80 -3.38 19.53 1.68
N THR A 81 -2.30 18.96 2.22
CA THR A 81 -0.94 19.16 1.71
C THR A 81 -0.21 17.83 1.56
N ALA A 82 0.66 17.76 0.56
CA ALA A 82 1.55 16.62 0.36
C ALA A 82 2.59 16.52 1.49
N VAL A 83 3.26 15.37 1.59
CA VAL A 83 4.38 15.21 2.51
C VAL A 83 5.46 16.26 2.19
N PRO A 84 5.97 17.00 3.19
CA PRO A 84 6.98 18.01 2.96
C PRO A 84 8.24 17.44 2.26
N THR A 85 8.87 18.27 1.43
CA THR A 85 10.13 17.90 0.75
C THR A 85 11.17 17.44 1.77
N GLY A 86 11.80 16.29 1.49
CA GLY A 86 12.80 15.68 2.39
C GLY A 86 12.21 14.95 3.60
N LYS A 87 10.88 14.87 3.73
CA LYS A 87 10.17 14.10 4.78
C LYS A 87 9.44 12.87 4.25
N ALA A 88 9.49 12.63 2.94
CA ALA A 88 8.87 11.47 2.33
C ALA A 88 9.60 10.17 2.73
N PRO A 89 8.89 9.14 3.23
CA PRO A 89 9.48 7.83 3.38
C PRO A 89 9.82 7.22 2.02
N THR A 90 10.72 6.23 2.04
CA THR A 90 11.11 5.45 0.86
C THR A 90 10.65 4.01 1.03
N LEU A 91 9.79 3.54 0.12
CA LEU A 91 9.46 2.12 0.03
C LEU A 91 10.65 1.35 -0.58
N LEU A 92 11.25 0.44 0.18
CA LEU A 92 12.42 -0.33 -0.26
C LEU A 92 12.03 -1.59 -1.04
N GLY A 93 10.92 -2.22 -0.68
CA GLY A 93 10.52 -3.49 -1.25
C GLY A 93 9.45 -4.17 -0.41
N TYR A 94 9.32 -5.48 -0.59
CA TYR A 94 8.41 -6.31 0.20
C TYR A 94 8.94 -7.74 0.39
N THR A 95 8.46 -8.41 1.43
CA THR A 95 8.58 -9.86 1.59
C THR A 95 7.21 -10.52 1.40
N VAL A 96 7.20 -11.80 1.01
CA VAL A 96 5.99 -12.61 0.86
C VAL A 96 5.94 -13.59 2.00
N ASP A 97 4.93 -13.48 2.86
CA ASP A 97 4.67 -14.46 3.92
C ASP A 97 3.83 -15.63 3.39
N HIS A 98 2.83 -15.32 2.56
CA HIS A 98 1.96 -16.32 1.94
C HIS A 98 1.45 -15.84 0.58
N TYR A 99 1.30 -16.77 -0.38
CA TYR A 99 0.74 -16.48 -1.68
C TYR A 99 -0.11 -17.62 -2.24
N THR A 100 -1.27 -17.25 -2.77
CA THR A 100 -2.14 -18.02 -3.65
C THR A 100 -2.64 -17.10 -4.77
N THR A 101 -3.28 -17.67 -5.79
CA THR A 101 -3.90 -16.84 -6.83
C THR A 101 -5.00 -15.92 -6.25
N ALA A 102 -5.67 -16.29 -5.16
CA ALA A 102 -6.73 -15.46 -4.57
C ALA A 102 -6.23 -14.48 -3.50
N ARG A 103 -5.03 -14.70 -2.92
CA ARG A 103 -4.55 -13.97 -1.74
C ARG A 103 -3.03 -13.85 -1.71
N ALA A 104 -2.51 -12.69 -1.32
CA ALA A 104 -1.10 -12.48 -1.02
C ALA A 104 -0.95 -11.76 0.32
N ASP A 105 -0.28 -12.39 1.29
CA ASP A 105 0.06 -11.75 2.57
C ASP A 105 1.53 -11.32 2.51
N LEU A 106 1.75 -10.01 2.62
CA LEU A 106 3.03 -9.36 2.36
C LEU A 106 3.45 -8.51 3.55
N ARG A 107 4.76 -8.24 3.65
CA ARG A 107 5.28 -7.13 4.47
C ARG A 107 6.00 -6.13 3.58
N LEU A 108 5.48 -4.92 3.51
CA LEU A 108 6.14 -3.80 2.86
C LEU A 108 7.25 -3.28 3.76
N VAL A 109 8.43 -3.04 3.22
CA VAL A 109 9.56 -2.47 3.95
C VAL A 109 9.71 -1.01 3.59
N THR A 110 9.67 -0.16 4.62
CA THR A 110 9.77 1.29 4.48
C THR A 110 10.98 1.80 5.25
N ARG A 111 11.71 2.73 4.64
CA ARG A 111 12.69 3.57 5.32
C ARG A 111 12.08 4.95 5.55
N GLU A 112 11.97 5.34 6.81
CA GLU A 112 11.44 6.62 7.23
C GLU A 112 12.46 7.75 7.01
N TYR A 113 12.01 9.00 7.08
CA TYR A 113 12.86 10.16 6.79
C TYR A 113 14.03 10.34 7.78
N ASP A 114 13.91 9.82 9.00
CA ASP A 114 14.95 9.82 10.02
C ASP A 114 15.95 8.66 9.86
N GLY A 115 15.74 7.81 8.83
CA GLY A 115 16.56 6.66 8.51
C GLY A 115 16.16 5.38 9.23
N SER A 116 15.22 5.44 10.18
CA SER A 116 14.63 4.24 10.78
C SER A 116 13.88 3.41 9.74
N MET A 117 13.71 2.12 10.01
CA MET A 117 13.02 1.21 9.12
C MET A 117 11.90 0.47 9.85
N ASP A 118 10.84 0.19 9.12
CA ASP A 118 9.73 -0.62 9.60
C ASP A 118 9.15 -1.48 8.49
N THR A 119 8.34 -2.44 8.92
CA THR A 119 7.48 -3.22 8.05
C THR A 119 6.03 -2.87 8.27
N THR A 120 5.25 -2.79 7.20
CA THR A 120 3.78 -2.75 7.24
C THR A 120 3.21 -4.01 6.59
N THR A 121 2.42 -4.79 7.34
CA THR A 121 1.69 -5.95 6.83
C THR A 121 0.60 -5.50 5.86
N ALA A 122 0.52 -6.15 4.70
CA ALA A 122 -0.48 -5.91 3.68
C ALA A 122 -1.07 -7.24 3.19
N ALA A 123 -2.32 -7.51 3.54
CA ALA A 123 -3.06 -8.65 3.02
C ALA A 123 -3.82 -8.23 1.76
N MET A 124 -3.46 -8.77 0.61
CA MET A 124 -4.10 -8.50 -0.68
C MET A 124 -5.03 -9.65 -1.04
N VAL A 125 -6.24 -9.31 -1.48
CA VAL A 125 -7.21 -10.27 -2.03
C VAL A 125 -7.51 -9.95 -3.48
N TRP A 126 -7.62 -10.99 -4.31
CA TRP A 126 -8.03 -10.83 -5.69
C TRP A 126 -9.55 -10.77 -5.77
N SER A 127 -10.09 -9.75 -6.45
CA SER A 127 -11.52 -9.65 -6.75
C SER A 127 -11.75 -9.96 -8.24
N PRO A 128 -12.27 -11.14 -8.63
CA PRO A 128 -12.48 -11.52 -10.03
C PRO A 128 -13.62 -10.74 -10.74
N PRO A 129 -13.54 -10.55 -12.07
CA PRO A 129 -12.39 -10.70 -12.98
C PRO A 129 -11.50 -9.44 -12.96
N GLY A 130 -11.11 -8.98 -11.77
CA GLY A 130 -10.81 -7.58 -11.50
C GLY A 130 -9.38 -7.32 -11.03
N ARG A 131 -9.24 -6.93 -9.77
CA ARG A 131 -8.05 -6.25 -9.24
C ARG A 131 -7.66 -6.77 -7.86
N TRP A 132 -6.40 -6.57 -7.50
CA TRP A 132 -5.93 -6.73 -6.12
C TRP A 132 -6.51 -5.62 -5.24
N LEU A 133 -7.09 -6.00 -4.10
CA LEU A 133 -7.63 -5.09 -3.08
C LEU A 133 -6.91 -5.35 -1.76
N LEU A 134 -6.60 -4.29 -1.02
CA LEU A 134 -6.05 -4.39 0.34
C LEU A 134 -7.16 -4.75 1.32
N LEU A 135 -7.05 -5.89 1.97
CA LEU A 135 -7.90 -6.31 3.06
C LEU A 135 -7.34 -5.73 4.36
N LEU A 136 -8.10 -4.84 4.98
CA LEU A 136 -7.77 -4.32 6.30
C LEU A 136 -8.20 -5.31 7.38
N ALA A 137 -7.37 -5.43 8.41
CA ALA A 137 -7.66 -6.26 9.57
C ALA A 137 -9.00 -5.82 10.21
N ASP A 138 -9.70 -6.79 10.80
CA ASP A 138 -10.86 -6.49 11.62
C ASP A 138 -10.44 -5.56 12.78
N PRO A 139 -11.17 -4.47 13.07
CA PRO A 139 -10.82 -3.57 14.17
C PRO A 139 -10.83 -4.24 15.56
N ALA A 140 -11.46 -5.41 15.70
CA ALA A 140 -11.37 -6.24 16.91
C ALA A 140 -10.03 -6.99 17.03
N ASP A 141 -9.34 -7.25 15.92
CA ASP A 141 -8.00 -7.85 15.91
C ASP A 141 -6.98 -6.84 16.45
N ARG A 142 -6.19 -7.28 17.42
CA ARG A 142 -5.17 -6.46 18.09
C ARG A 142 -3.75 -6.80 17.62
N THR A 143 -3.61 -7.65 16.62
CA THR A 143 -2.32 -7.99 16.03
C THR A 143 -1.71 -6.74 15.38
N PRO A 144 -0.50 -6.31 15.80
CA PRO A 144 0.14 -5.16 15.19
C PRO A 144 0.43 -5.39 13.71
N THR A 145 0.06 -4.42 12.87
CA THR A 145 0.32 -4.45 11.42
C THR A 145 1.57 -3.67 11.03
N LYS A 146 2.15 -2.86 11.93
CA LYS A 146 3.44 -2.17 11.74
C LYS A 146 4.44 -2.65 12.79
N ALA A 147 5.69 -2.87 12.39
CA ALA A 147 6.77 -3.28 13.30
C ALA A 147 8.09 -2.64 12.90
N ALA A 148 8.86 -2.14 13.87
CA ALA A 148 10.20 -1.60 13.62
C ALA A 148 11.20 -2.73 13.29
N ILE A 149 12.14 -2.45 12.39
CA ILE A 149 13.23 -3.35 12.01
C ILE A 149 14.57 -2.60 11.97
N THR A 150 15.66 -3.30 12.22
CA THR A 150 17.02 -2.72 12.22
C THR A 150 17.76 -2.92 10.90
N SER A 151 17.30 -3.84 10.05
CA SER A 151 17.91 -4.14 8.75
C SER A 151 16.88 -4.75 7.79
N PRO A 152 17.04 -4.57 6.47
CA PRO A 152 16.22 -5.26 5.47
C PRO A 152 16.20 -6.79 5.70
N PRO A 153 15.04 -7.46 5.60
CA PRO A 153 14.95 -8.91 5.68
C PRO A 153 15.72 -9.58 4.52
N ALA A 154 16.31 -10.76 4.76
CA ALA A 154 17.08 -11.49 3.75
C ALA A 154 16.28 -11.85 2.47
N GLY A 155 14.96 -12.02 2.59
CA GLY A 155 14.05 -12.33 1.49
C GLY A 155 13.41 -11.10 0.83
N LEU A 156 13.98 -9.91 1.01
CA LEU A 156 13.42 -8.68 0.43
C LEU A 156 13.42 -8.74 -1.09
N ILE A 157 12.24 -8.58 -1.69
CA ILE A 157 12.08 -8.31 -3.11
C ILE A 157 12.09 -6.78 -3.28
N PRO A 158 13.14 -6.19 -3.87
CA PRO A 158 13.25 -4.74 -3.96
C PRO A 158 12.23 -4.18 -4.96
N PHE A 159 11.75 -2.97 -4.68
CA PHE A 159 11.07 -2.20 -5.71
C PHE A 159 12.10 -1.63 -6.69
N ALA A 160 11.75 -1.60 -7.98
CA ALA A 160 12.56 -0.88 -8.95
C ALA A 160 12.51 0.62 -8.64
N HIS A 161 13.64 1.20 -8.27
CA HIS A 161 13.79 2.64 -8.17
C HIS A 161 14.20 3.16 -9.54
N THR A 162 13.31 3.87 -10.23
CA THR A 162 13.73 4.68 -11.38
C THR A 162 14.41 5.94 -10.84
N THR A 163 15.73 6.02 -10.98
CA THR A 163 16.52 7.25 -10.87
C THR A 163 16.03 8.33 -11.83
#